data_AF-A0AAU2MR55-F1
#
_entry.id   AF-A0AAU2MR55-F1
#
_cell.length_a   1.000
_cell.length_b   1.000
_cell.length_c   1.000
_cell.angle_alpha   90.00
_cell.angle_beta   90.00
_cell.angle_gamma   90.00
#
_symmetry.space_group_name_H-M   'P 1'
#
loop_
_entity.id
_entity.type
_entity.pdbx_description
1 polymer ?
#
loop_
_entity_poly.entity_id
_entity_poly.type
_entity_poly.pdbx_seq_one_letter_code
_entity_poly.pdbx_strand_id
1 'polypeptide(L)'
;MAMASAQPEARKRRRKTRTKTVSNLPAIVASEFKTNAIDLTPGKEHLICPGCKGWTPITGMLGTPKLVPHHTKRYRTTEPRRCSSSNRRVTIDIAVADWRTELVEAAPTTASRRATKVLPKPKTTQPPAPVHRLAATREQQVAPAGTRLLPLLDRARRTVIAHRATCMTCGAGGRCGTGRELEIALREFEATAVLAREQQAITDRTAARQHRVEQQEQARARQRSLRPVLSKVDRATRARHNIPRPEARSTSLVDEHELIRRAASWPAPTHGGPGLPLKPLHI
;
A
#
# COMPACT_ATOMS: atom_id res chain seq x y z
N MET A 1 10.17 39.11 11.49
CA MET A 1 9.98 39.23 10.03
C MET A 1 9.50 37.89 9.49
N ALA A 2 8.24 37.79 9.06
CA ALA A 2 7.66 36.55 8.57
C ALA A 2 7.85 36.43 7.06
N MET A 3 8.51 35.36 6.60
CA MET A 3 8.65 35.08 5.17
C MET A 3 7.35 34.45 4.66
N ALA A 4 6.72 35.13 3.70
CA ALA A 4 5.56 34.61 3.00
C ALA A 4 5.98 33.45 2.08
N SER A 5 5.39 32.26 2.30
CA SER A 5 5.54 31.13 1.40
C SER A 5 4.84 31.40 0.07
N ALA A 6 5.62 31.55 -1.00
CA ALA A 6 5.12 31.63 -2.36
C ALA A 6 4.45 30.29 -2.74
N GLN A 7 3.14 30.34 -3.02
CA GLN A 7 2.37 29.21 -3.54
C GLN A 7 2.83 28.91 -4.99
N PRO A 8 3.04 27.63 -5.36
CA PRO A 8 3.43 27.28 -6.72
C PRO A 8 2.28 27.55 -7.69
N GLU A 9 2.53 28.38 -8.70
CA GLU A 9 1.56 28.68 -9.75
C GLU A 9 1.27 27.42 -10.58
N ALA A 10 -0.02 27.10 -10.73
CA ALA A 10 -0.48 25.90 -11.40
C ALA A 10 -0.05 25.91 -12.88
N ARG A 11 0.93 25.07 -13.22
CA ARG A 11 1.43 24.91 -14.60
C ARG A 11 0.28 24.62 -15.56
N LYS A 12 0.07 25.50 -16.55
CA LYS A 12 -0.90 25.30 -17.64
C LYS A 12 -0.68 23.92 -18.27
N ARG A 13 -1.67 23.02 -18.12
CA ARG A 13 -1.62 21.69 -18.74
C ARG A 13 -1.52 21.85 -20.26
N ARG A 14 -0.54 21.16 -20.87
CA ARG A 14 -0.45 21.05 -22.33
C ARG A 14 -1.75 20.44 -22.85
N ARG A 15 -2.54 21.25 -23.57
CA ARG A 15 -3.76 20.77 -24.22
C ARG A 15 -3.36 19.81 -25.34
N LYS A 16 -4.06 18.67 -25.46
CA LYS A 16 -3.88 17.75 -26.59
C LYS A 16 -4.21 18.52 -27.87
N THR A 17 -3.27 18.59 -28.82
CA THR A 17 -3.53 19.18 -30.13
C THR A 17 -4.55 18.32 -30.86
N ARG A 18 -5.81 18.78 -30.91
CA ARG A 18 -6.89 18.14 -31.67
C ARG A 18 -6.68 18.47 -33.13
N THR A 19 -5.93 17.64 -33.85
CA THR A 19 -5.85 17.78 -35.31
C THR A 19 -7.25 17.53 -35.89
N LYS A 20 -7.81 18.51 -36.61
CA LYS A 20 -9.08 18.31 -37.32
C LYS A 20 -8.91 17.35 -38.49
N THR A 21 -7.71 17.28 -39.04
CA THR A 21 -7.33 16.42 -40.17
C THR A 21 -7.65 14.95 -39.92
N VAL A 22 -8.27 14.35 -40.92
CA VAL A 22 -8.64 12.96 -41.01
C VAL A 22 -7.86 12.36 -42.17
N SER A 23 -7.39 11.12 -42.04
CA SER A 23 -6.72 10.43 -43.15
C SER A 23 -7.70 10.17 -44.29
N ASN A 24 -7.25 10.31 -45.53
CA ASN A 24 -8.03 10.02 -46.75
C ASN A 24 -8.25 8.51 -46.98
N LEU A 25 -7.65 7.64 -46.16
CA LEU A 25 -7.87 6.20 -46.22
C LEU A 25 -9.34 5.84 -45.90
N PRO A 26 -9.87 4.74 -46.45
CA PRO A 26 -11.23 4.27 -46.18
C PRO A 26 -11.52 4.16 -44.68
N ALA A 27 -12.74 4.36 -44.21
CA ALA A 27 -13.04 4.20 -42.78
C ALA A 27 -12.74 2.77 -42.30
N ILE A 28 -12.34 2.63 -41.03
CA ILE A 28 -12.25 1.34 -40.34
C ILE A 28 -13.65 1.02 -39.83
N VAL A 29 -14.23 -0.12 -40.23
CA VAL A 29 -15.55 -0.55 -39.76
C VAL A 29 -15.36 -1.39 -38.49
N ALA A 30 -16.10 -1.09 -37.42
CA ALA A 30 -15.91 -1.75 -36.13
C ALA A 30 -16.35 -3.22 -36.16
N SER A 31 -17.44 -3.54 -36.89
CA SER A 31 -17.96 -4.91 -37.05
C SER A 31 -16.98 -5.89 -37.73
N GLU A 32 -16.03 -5.39 -38.51
CA GLU A 32 -15.00 -6.24 -39.14
C GLU A 32 -13.94 -6.74 -38.14
N PHE A 33 -13.87 -6.14 -36.94
CA PHE A 33 -12.89 -6.53 -35.94
C PHE A 33 -13.41 -7.67 -35.08
N LYS A 34 -12.51 -8.59 -34.75
CA LYS A 34 -12.77 -9.54 -33.66
C LYS A 34 -13.06 -8.76 -32.39
N THR A 35 -13.97 -9.27 -31.55
CA THR A 35 -14.37 -8.65 -30.27
C THR A 35 -13.16 -8.31 -29.38
N ASN A 36 -12.08 -9.11 -29.44
CA ASN A 36 -10.83 -8.90 -28.69
C ASN A 36 -9.84 -7.89 -29.33
N ALA A 37 -10.14 -7.37 -30.52
CA ALA A 37 -9.30 -6.42 -31.26
C ALA A 37 -9.82 -4.98 -31.19
N ILE A 38 -10.92 -4.77 -30.45
CA ILE A 38 -11.56 -3.48 -30.21
C ILE A 38 -12.09 -3.45 -28.78
N ASP A 39 -11.91 -2.35 -28.07
CA ASP A 39 -12.49 -2.07 -26.77
C ASP A 39 -13.37 -0.83 -26.91
N LEU A 40 -14.69 -1.00 -26.72
CA LEU A 40 -15.68 0.09 -26.77
C LEU A 40 -16.16 0.48 -25.35
N THR A 41 -15.41 0.12 -24.31
CA THR A 41 -15.72 0.53 -22.95
C THR A 41 -15.61 2.06 -22.83
N PRO A 42 -16.63 2.76 -22.30
CA PRO A 42 -16.61 4.21 -22.13
C PRO A 42 -15.36 4.70 -21.40
N GLY A 43 -14.63 5.62 -22.02
CA GLY A 43 -13.36 6.17 -21.53
C GLY A 43 -12.13 5.31 -21.79
N LYS A 44 -12.30 4.13 -22.37
CA LYS A 44 -11.23 3.20 -22.78
C LYS A 44 -11.42 2.75 -24.23
N GLU A 45 -11.91 3.63 -25.08
CA GLU A 45 -12.15 3.30 -26.48
C GLU A 45 -10.83 3.14 -27.22
N HIS A 46 -10.48 1.91 -27.60
CA HIS A 46 -9.25 1.58 -28.30
C HIS A 46 -9.53 0.51 -29.36
N LEU A 47 -8.73 0.48 -30.43
CA LEU A 47 -8.72 -0.65 -31.35
C LEU A 47 -7.29 -0.96 -31.81
N ILE A 48 -7.10 -2.17 -32.32
CA ILE A 48 -5.85 -2.58 -32.92
C ILE A 48 -5.73 -1.93 -34.30
N CYS A 49 -4.75 -1.04 -34.49
CA CYS A 49 -4.55 -0.38 -35.77
C CYS A 49 -4.19 -1.41 -36.87
N PRO A 50 -4.84 -1.42 -38.04
CA PRO A 50 -4.54 -2.39 -39.10
C PRO A 50 -3.14 -2.19 -39.71
N GLY A 51 -2.59 -0.96 -39.65
CA GLY A 51 -1.27 -0.66 -40.18
C GLY A 51 -0.11 -1.13 -39.31
N CYS A 52 -0.16 -0.91 -38.00
CA CYS A 52 0.95 -1.23 -37.09
C CYS A 52 0.66 -2.33 -36.06
N LYS A 53 -0.58 -2.84 -36.01
CA LYS A 53 -1.06 -3.84 -35.04
C LYS A 53 -0.96 -3.39 -33.57
N GLY A 54 -0.76 -2.10 -33.33
CA GLY A 54 -0.71 -1.50 -31.99
C GLY A 54 -2.10 -1.07 -31.51
N TRP A 55 -2.37 -1.28 -30.21
CA TRP A 55 -3.53 -0.72 -29.54
C TRP A 55 -3.50 0.79 -29.58
N THR A 56 -4.50 1.38 -30.23
CA THR A 56 -4.56 2.81 -30.50
C THR A 56 -5.87 3.37 -29.97
N PRO A 57 -5.85 4.48 -29.21
CA PRO A 57 -7.06 5.12 -28.73
C PRO A 57 -7.92 5.65 -29.88
N ILE A 58 -9.23 5.53 -29.71
CA ILE A 58 -10.24 6.17 -30.55
C ILE A 58 -10.62 7.48 -29.86
N THR A 59 -10.72 8.55 -30.64
CA THR A 59 -11.16 9.85 -30.14
C THR A 59 -12.34 10.37 -30.95
N GLY A 60 -13.11 11.28 -30.35
CA GLY A 60 -14.27 11.87 -31.03
C GLY A 60 -15.48 10.94 -31.06
N MET A 61 -15.66 10.08 -30.05
CA MET A 61 -16.80 9.16 -29.93
C MET A 61 -18.16 9.86 -30.05
N LEU A 62 -18.27 11.13 -29.63
CA LEU A 62 -19.49 11.94 -29.73
C LEU A 62 -19.66 12.67 -31.08
N GLY A 63 -18.82 12.38 -32.08
CA GLY A 63 -18.84 13.08 -33.36
C GLY A 63 -18.33 12.21 -34.49
N THR A 64 -17.09 12.45 -34.93
CA THR A 64 -16.43 11.61 -35.94
C THR A 64 -15.34 10.79 -35.28
N PRO A 65 -15.61 9.52 -34.92
CA PRO A 65 -14.61 8.66 -34.30
C PRO A 65 -13.41 8.49 -35.22
N LYS A 66 -12.21 8.59 -34.66
CA LYS A 66 -10.96 8.37 -35.40
C LYS A 66 -9.82 7.94 -34.50
N LEU A 67 -8.87 7.22 -35.08
CA LEU A 67 -7.63 6.85 -34.42
C LEU A 67 -6.80 8.08 -34.06
N VAL A 68 -6.23 8.09 -32.86
CA VAL A 68 -5.27 9.12 -32.46
C VAL A 68 -3.97 9.01 -33.29
N PRO A 69 -3.28 10.15 -33.54
CA PRO A 69 -1.92 10.15 -34.03
C PRO A 69 -1.01 9.16 -33.27
N HIS A 70 -0.45 8.17 -33.97
CA HIS A 70 0.42 7.16 -33.38
C HIS A 70 1.55 6.75 -34.34
N HIS A 71 2.58 6.13 -33.79
CA HIS A 71 3.76 5.66 -34.51
C HIS A 71 3.68 4.16 -34.75
N THR A 72 4.44 3.64 -35.72
CA THR A 72 4.46 2.21 -36.05
C THR A 72 5.19 1.37 -35.01
N LYS A 73 6.20 1.94 -34.36
CA LYS A 73 7.04 1.26 -33.37
C LYS A 73 6.67 1.69 -31.95
N ARG A 74 7.05 0.83 -30.99
CA ARG A 74 6.92 1.14 -29.55
C ARG A 74 7.67 2.42 -29.20
N TYR A 75 7.20 3.07 -28.15
CA TYR A 75 7.82 4.26 -27.57
C TYR A 75 9.30 4.02 -27.26
N ARG A 76 10.17 5.01 -27.56
CA ARG A 76 11.65 4.97 -27.41
C ARG A 76 12.42 4.11 -28.43
N THR A 77 11.92 4.01 -29.66
CA THR A 77 12.75 3.54 -30.78
C THR A 77 13.45 4.72 -31.46
N THR A 78 14.63 4.49 -32.02
CA THR A 78 15.52 5.53 -32.60
C THR A 78 14.92 6.28 -33.78
N GLU A 79 13.95 5.69 -34.48
CA GLU A 79 13.22 6.34 -35.58
C GLU A 79 11.70 6.06 -35.49
N PRO A 80 10.94 6.89 -34.74
CA PRO A 80 9.49 6.73 -34.64
C PRO A 80 8.81 7.26 -35.91
N ARG A 81 8.71 6.44 -36.96
CA ARG A 81 7.89 6.78 -38.15
C ARG A 81 6.41 6.81 -37.78
N ARG A 82 5.69 7.85 -38.21
CA ARG A 82 4.23 7.94 -38.03
C ARG A 82 3.55 6.80 -38.81
N CYS A 83 2.54 6.17 -38.22
CA CYS A 83 1.79 5.13 -38.93
C CYS A 83 0.96 5.74 -40.08
N SER A 84 0.98 5.11 -41.25
CA SER A 84 0.18 5.50 -42.41
C SER A 84 -1.33 5.40 -42.13
N SER A 85 -1.75 4.43 -41.31
CA SER A 85 -3.14 4.24 -40.86
C SER A 85 -3.49 5.10 -39.63
N SER A 86 -2.67 6.09 -39.28
CA SER A 86 -2.97 7.03 -38.21
C SER A 86 -4.02 8.06 -38.62
N ASN A 87 -4.74 8.68 -37.67
CA ASN A 87 -5.84 9.62 -37.95
C ASN A 87 -6.96 9.07 -38.87
N ARG A 88 -7.06 7.74 -39.03
CA ARG A 88 -8.06 7.08 -39.85
C ARG A 88 -9.43 7.10 -39.16
N ARG A 89 -10.50 7.35 -39.92
CA ARG A 89 -11.89 7.32 -39.39
C ARG A 89 -12.23 5.93 -38.91
N VAL A 90 -13.05 5.87 -37.88
CA VAL A 90 -13.66 4.64 -37.38
C VAL A 90 -15.16 4.80 -37.49
N THR A 91 -15.81 3.86 -38.17
CA THR A 91 -17.26 3.73 -38.24
C THR A 91 -17.65 2.71 -37.20
N ILE A 92 -18.38 3.15 -36.17
CA ILE A 92 -18.88 2.28 -35.11
C ILE A 92 -20.31 1.91 -35.49
N ASP A 93 -20.44 0.81 -36.21
CA ASP A 93 -21.68 0.26 -36.75
C ASP A 93 -22.30 -0.83 -35.85
N ILE A 94 -21.60 -1.22 -34.79
CA ILE A 94 -22.12 -2.15 -33.76
C ILE A 94 -22.69 -1.35 -32.60
N ALA A 95 -23.83 -1.77 -32.05
CA ALA A 95 -24.29 -1.24 -30.78
C ALA A 95 -23.32 -1.64 -29.65
N VAL A 96 -22.93 -0.67 -28.83
CA VAL A 96 -21.98 -0.91 -27.71
C VAL A 96 -22.52 -1.98 -26.73
N ALA A 97 -23.84 -2.10 -26.61
CA ALA A 97 -24.48 -3.13 -25.80
C ALA A 97 -24.23 -4.54 -26.38
N ASP A 98 -24.44 -4.72 -27.68
CA ASP A 98 -24.28 -6.00 -28.37
C ASP A 98 -22.82 -6.46 -28.33
N TRP A 99 -21.88 -5.56 -28.60
CA TRP A 99 -20.45 -5.85 -28.46
C TRP A 99 -20.07 -6.29 -27.04
N ARG A 100 -20.68 -5.70 -26.00
CA ARG A 100 -20.42 -6.12 -24.61
C ARG A 100 -20.98 -7.51 -24.34
N THR A 101 -22.17 -7.79 -24.84
CA THR A 101 -22.79 -9.12 -24.73
C THR A 101 -21.90 -10.16 -25.39
N GLU A 102 -21.45 -9.92 -26.63
CA GLU A 102 -20.49 -10.78 -27.33
C GLU A 102 -19.17 -10.94 -26.55
N LEU A 103 -18.64 -9.88 -25.95
CA LEU A 103 -17.40 -9.97 -25.16
C LEU A 103 -17.59 -10.86 -23.93
N VAL A 104 -18.72 -10.74 -23.24
CA VAL A 104 -19.07 -11.57 -22.08
C VAL A 104 -19.36 -13.01 -22.50
N GLU A 105 -20.00 -13.22 -23.65
CA GLU A 105 -20.29 -14.53 -24.24
C GLU A 105 -19.10 -15.18 -24.93
N ALA A 106 -18.07 -14.42 -25.30
CA ALA A 106 -16.78 -14.92 -25.79
C ALA A 106 -15.81 -15.24 -24.63
N ALA A 107 -16.01 -14.63 -23.46
CA ALA A 107 -15.27 -14.95 -22.24
C ALA A 107 -15.43 -16.39 -21.67
N PRO A 108 -16.50 -17.19 -21.93
CA PRO A 108 -16.72 -18.49 -21.36
C PRO A 108 -16.23 -19.60 -22.31
N THR A 109 -14.93 -19.60 -22.61
CA THR A 109 -14.19 -20.85 -22.90
C THR A 109 -12.93 -21.02 -22.06
N THR A 110 -12.57 -20.02 -21.27
CA THR A 110 -11.49 -20.15 -20.27
C THR A 110 -12.01 -20.73 -18.95
N ALA A 111 -13.25 -20.39 -18.57
CA ALA A 111 -13.92 -20.97 -17.39
C ALA A 111 -14.54 -22.36 -17.66
N SER A 112 -14.89 -22.66 -18.92
CA SER A 112 -15.42 -23.98 -19.34
C SER A 112 -14.35 -24.97 -19.76
N ARG A 113 -13.07 -24.55 -19.85
CA ARG A 113 -11.98 -25.51 -19.63
C ARG A 113 -12.30 -26.12 -18.27
N ARG A 114 -12.80 -27.37 -18.27
CA ARG A 114 -12.86 -28.21 -17.07
C ARG A 114 -11.62 -27.83 -16.30
N ALA A 115 -11.77 -27.35 -15.07
CA ALA A 115 -10.63 -27.27 -14.18
C ALA A 115 -9.99 -28.64 -14.31
N THR A 116 -8.85 -28.72 -15.01
CA THR A 116 -8.04 -29.93 -15.04
C THR A 116 -7.92 -30.20 -13.58
N LYS A 117 -8.57 -31.28 -13.09
CA LYS A 117 -8.64 -31.59 -11.66
C LYS A 117 -7.22 -31.39 -11.22
N VAL A 118 -6.97 -30.27 -10.53
CA VAL A 118 -5.61 -29.91 -10.18
C VAL A 118 -5.39 -30.95 -9.12
N LEU A 119 -4.89 -32.11 -9.53
CA LEU A 119 -4.31 -33.10 -8.64
C LEU A 119 -3.43 -32.21 -7.78
N PRO A 120 -3.79 -32.01 -6.50
CA PRO A 120 -3.02 -31.13 -5.65
C PRO A 120 -1.61 -31.66 -5.81
N LYS A 121 -0.76 -30.83 -6.42
CA LYS A 121 0.62 -31.22 -6.71
C LYS A 121 1.10 -31.78 -5.38
N PRO A 122 1.47 -33.08 -5.31
CA PRO A 122 1.70 -33.76 -4.04
C PRO A 122 2.51 -32.79 -3.23
N LYS A 123 1.94 -32.36 -2.09
CA LYS A 123 2.41 -31.20 -1.31
C LYS A 123 3.88 -31.49 -1.07
N THR A 124 4.75 -30.99 -1.94
CA THR A 124 6.17 -31.09 -1.73
C THR A 124 6.31 -30.21 -0.53
N THR A 125 6.70 -30.80 0.59
CA THR A 125 6.87 -30.14 1.87
C THR A 125 7.82 -28.94 1.76
N GLN A 126 8.46 -28.74 0.60
CA GLN A 126 9.14 -27.53 0.21
C GLN A 126 8.73 -27.06 -1.20
N PRO A 127 8.35 -25.78 -1.38
CA PRO A 127 8.27 -25.19 -2.72
C PRO A 127 9.65 -25.30 -3.41
N PRO A 128 9.72 -25.51 -4.75
CA PRO A 128 10.97 -25.43 -5.46
C PRO A 128 11.59 -24.07 -5.15
N ALA A 129 12.81 -24.11 -4.63
CA ALA A 129 13.48 -22.92 -4.18
C ALA A 129 13.58 -21.94 -5.37
N PRO A 130 13.20 -20.66 -5.22
CA PRO A 130 13.47 -19.67 -6.26
C PRO A 130 14.96 -19.75 -6.58
N VAL A 131 15.32 -19.68 -7.86
CA VAL A 131 16.66 -19.99 -8.41
C VAL A 131 17.81 -19.19 -7.74
N HIS A 132 17.47 -18.17 -6.94
CA HIS A 132 18.39 -17.46 -6.03
C HIS A 132 18.72 -18.21 -4.72
N ARG A 133 18.26 -19.45 -4.52
CA ARG A 133 18.48 -20.26 -3.31
C ARG A 133 19.36 -21.48 -3.56
N LEU A 134 20.45 -21.31 -4.29
CA LEU A 134 21.57 -22.22 -4.18
C LEU A 134 22.43 -21.75 -3.00
N ALA A 135 22.13 -22.23 -1.78
CA ALA A 135 22.96 -22.23 -0.55
C ALA A 135 22.26 -21.80 0.76
N ALA A 136 20.99 -22.15 0.99
CA ALA A 136 20.40 -22.00 2.32
C ALA A 136 20.01 -23.36 2.92
N THR A 137 20.65 -23.76 4.02
CA THR A 137 20.30 -24.95 4.79
C THR A 137 18.92 -24.80 5.47
N ARG A 138 18.27 -25.91 5.80
CA ARG A 138 16.87 -25.99 6.27
C ARG A 138 16.58 -25.16 7.53
N GLU A 139 17.58 -24.93 8.39
CA GLU A 139 17.49 -24.07 9.58
C GLU A 139 17.41 -22.57 9.24
N GLN A 140 17.81 -22.19 8.03
CA GLN A 140 17.85 -20.82 7.54
C GLN A 140 16.56 -20.41 6.82
N GLN A 141 15.37 -20.91 7.23
CA GLN A 141 14.08 -20.53 6.63
C GLN A 141 13.14 -19.66 7.51
N VAL A 142 13.31 -19.60 8.84
CA VAL A 142 12.44 -18.81 9.77
C VAL A 142 12.65 -17.27 9.90
N ALA A 143 13.86 -16.72 9.76
CA ALA A 143 14.15 -15.29 9.88
C ALA A 143 13.74 -14.43 8.65
N PRO A 144 13.40 -13.13 8.85
CA PRO A 144 13.11 -12.20 7.76
C PRO A 144 14.24 -12.20 6.72
N ALA A 145 13.89 -12.12 5.43
CA ALA A 145 14.86 -12.17 4.34
C ALA A 145 15.99 -11.11 4.51
N GLY A 146 15.67 -9.94 5.04
CA GLY A 146 16.65 -8.88 5.30
C GLY A 146 17.74 -9.25 6.32
N THR A 147 17.39 -9.97 7.39
CA THR A 147 18.34 -10.36 8.45
C THR A 147 19.36 -11.39 7.97
N ARG A 148 19.05 -12.13 6.91
CA ARG A 148 19.92 -13.17 6.32
C ARG A 148 20.82 -12.66 5.21
N LEU A 149 20.36 -11.66 4.47
CA LEU A 149 21.07 -11.16 3.30
C LEU A 149 22.27 -10.30 3.68
N LEU A 150 22.24 -9.64 4.85
CA LEU A 150 23.35 -8.83 5.33
C LEU A 150 24.63 -9.66 5.59
N PRO A 151 24.60 -10.78 6.35
CA PRO A 151 25.78 -11.64 6.51
C PRO A 151 26.32 -12.21 5.20
N LEU A 152 25.45 -12.55 4.24
CA LEU A 152 25.86 -13.07 2.93
C LEU A 152 26.54 -11.99 2.08
N LEU A 153 26.00 -10.77 2.09
CA LEU A 153 26.63 -9.63 1.43
C LEU A 153 28.00 -9.32 2.01
N ASP A 154 28.13 -9.34 3.34
CA ASP A 154 29.41 -9.13 4.01
C ASP A 154 30.42 -10.22 3.67
N ARG A 155 29.97 -11.48 3.60
CA ARG A 155 30.82 -12.60 3.15
C ARG A 155 31.31 -12.38 1.72
N ALA A 156 30.42 -12.01 0.79
CA ALA A 156 30.77 -11.72 -0.60
C ALA A 156 31.75 -10.55 -0.75
N ARG A 157 31.61 -9.50 0.09
CA ARG A 157 32.57 -8.39 0.13
C ARG A 157 33.94 -8.85 0.58
N ARG A 158 34.00 -9.63 1.67
CA ARG A 158 35.25 -10.16 2.21
C ARG A 158 35.95 -11.09 1.21
N THR A 159 35.22 -11.92 0.47
CA THR A 159 35.83 -12.80 -0.53
C THR A 159 36.44 -12.03 -1.70
N VAL A 160 35.77 -10.97 -2.18
CA VAL A 160 36.35 -10.09 -3.22
C VAL A 160 37.61 -9.40 -2.70
N ILE A 161 37.59 -8.85 -1.48
CA ILE A 161 38.74 -8.18 -0.87
C ILE A 161 39.90 -9.18 -0.69
N ALA A 162 39.63 -10.36 -0.13
CA ALA A 162 40.63 -11.41 0.08
C ALA A 162 41.25 -11.87 -1.25
N HIS A 163 40.44 -12.04 -2.30
CA HIS A 163 40.95 -12.39 -3.62
C HIS A 163 41.86 -11.31 -4.21
N ARG A 164 41.49 -10.03 -4.09
CA ARG A 164 42.33 -8.92 -4.57
C ARG A 164 43.66 -8.83 -3.83
N ALA A 165 43.70 -9.21 -2.55
CA ALA A 165 44.92 -9.24 -1.76
C ALA A 165 45.87 -10.39 -2.14
N THR A 166 45.33 -11.54 -2.61
CA THR A 166 46.14 -12.74 -2.91
C THR A 166 46.46 -12.92 -4.39
N CYS A 167 45.61 -12.43 -5.29
CA CYS A 167 45.82 -12.58 -6.73
C CYS A 167 46.72 -11.46 -7.27
N MET A 168 47.92 -11.80 -7.74
CA MET A 168 48.87 -10.82 -8.28
C MET A 168 48.29 -10.00 -9.44
N THR A 169 47.52 -10.62 -10.34
CA THR A 169 46.90 -9.94 -11.48
C THR A 169 45.87 -8.89 -11.02
N CYS A 170 45.04 -9.24 -10.04
CA CYS A 170 44.03 -8.32 -9.50
C CYS A 170 44.64 -7.25 -8.58
N GLY A 171 45.68 -7.61 -7.80
CA GLY A 171 46.40 -6.70 -6.91
C GLY A 171 47.18 -5.61 -7.66
N ALA A 172 47.69 -5.92 -8.86
CA ALA A 172 48.36 -4.94 -9.74
C ALA A 172 47.37 -4.07 -10.56
N GLY A 173 46.06 -4.14 -10.29
CA GLY A 173 45.03 -3.36 -11.00
C GLY A 173 44.44 -4.05 -12.24
N GLY A 174 44.84 -5.28 -12.55
CA GLY A 174 44.22 -6.11 -13.59
C GLY A 174 42.93 -6.80 -13.13
N ARG A 175 42.34 -7.63 -13.99
CA ARG A 175 41.19 -8.50 -13.63
C ARG A 175 41.38 -9.90 -14.16
N CYS A 176 41.40 -10.89 -13.28
CA CYS A 176 41.35 -12.30 -13.66
C CYS A 176 39.90 -12.81 -13.75
N GLY A 177 39.70 -13.98 -14.36
CA GLY A 177 38.37 -14.59 -14.51
C GLY A 177 37.64 -14.79 -13.18
N THR A 178 38.34 -15.37 -12.18
CA THR A 178 37.80 -15.58 -10.83
C THR A 178 37.44 -14.26 -10.13
N GLY A 179 38.27 -13.23 -10.26
CA GLY A 179 37.99 -11.91 -9.70
C GLY A 179 36.73 -11.29 -10.32
N ARG A 180 36.53 -11.46 -11.63
CA ARG A 180 35.32 -11.02 -12.33
C ARG A 180 34.07 -11.76 -11.86
N GLU A 181 34.16 -13.08 -11.68
CA GLU A 181 33.04 -13.88 -11.17
C GLU A 181 32.65 -13.47 -9.73
N LEU A 182 33.62 -13.24 -8.86
CA LEU A 182 33.38 -12.75 -7.51
C LEU A 182 32.73 -11.36 -7.49
N GLU A 183 33.15 -10.46 -8.39
CA GLU A 183 32.52 -9.14 -8.56
C GLU A 183 31.07 -9.24 -9.05
N ILE A 184 30.78 -10.16 -9.98
CA ILE A 184 29.41 -10.42 -10.45
C ILE A 184 28.55 -10.93 -9.30
N ALA A 185 29.02 -11.95 -8.58
CA ALA A 185 28.30 -12.51 -7.44
C ALA A 185 28.02 -11.44 -6.37
N LEU A 186 28.99 -10.57 -6.06
CA LEU A 186 28.79 -9.46 -5.13
C LEU A 186 27.67 -8.52 -5.60
N ARG A 187 27.66 -8.14 -6.88
CA ARG A 187 26.60 -7.28 -7.44
C ARG A 187 25.22 -7.93 -7.39
N GLU A 188 25.15 -9.24 -7.61
CA GLU A 188 23.89 -10.00 -7.49
C GLU A 188 23.38 -10.00 -6.04
N PHE A 189 24.27 -10.17 -5.05
CA PHE A 189 23.92 -10.05 -3.64
C PHE A 189 23.47 -8.62 -3.29
N GLU A 190 24.14 -7.59 -3.80
CA GLU A 190 23.74 -6.19 -3.59
C GLU A 190 22.35 -5.90 -4.16
N ALA A 191 22.09 -6.35 -5.39
CA ALA A 191 20.78 -6.22 -6.02
C ALA A 191 19.68 -6.95 -5.22
N THR A 192 19.96 -8.17 -4.76
CA THR A 192 19.04 -8.96 -3.94
C THR A 192 18.75 -8.25 -2.60
N ALA A 193 19.76 -7.66 -1.98
CA ALA A 193 19.60 -6.90 -0.74
C ALA A 193 18.74 -5.65 -0.92
N VAL A 194 18.84 -4.96 -2.06
CA VAL A 194 17.97 -3.81 -2.40
C VAL A 194 16.52 -4.27 -2.50
N LEU A 195 16.24 -5.30 -3.30
CA LEU A 195 14.88 -5.83 -3.50
C LEU A 195 14.26 -6.30 -2.17
N ALA A 196 15.05 -6.97 -1.32
CA ALA A 196 14.57 -7.40 -0.01
C ALA A 196 14.21 -6.23 0.91
N ARG A 197 14.99 -5.14 0.89
CA ARG A 197 14.66 -3.90 1.64
C ARG A 197 13.38 -3.26 1.13
N GLU A 198 13.20 -3.19 -0.19
CA GLU A 198 11.97 -2.67 -0.79
C GLU A 198 10.74 -3.50 -0.37
N GLN A 199 10.86 -4.83 -0.42
CA GLN A 199 9.78 -5.71 -0.01
C GLN A 199 9.45 -5.59 1.48
N GLN A 200 10.46 -5.43 2.34
CA GLN A 200 10.25 -5.16 3.76
C GLN A 200 9.52 -3.83 3.96
N ALA A 201 9.94 -2.77 3.29
CA ALA A 201 9.30 -1.47 3.38
C ALA A 201 7.82 -1.50 2.92
N ILE A 202 7.50 -2.27 1.89
CA ILE A 202 6.10 -2.50 1.47
C ILE A 202 5.33 -3.20 2.58
N THR A 203 5.90 -4.25 3.15
CA THR A 203 5.28 -5.05 4.22
C THR A 203 5.02 -4.18 5.45
N ASP A 204 6.01 -3.40 5.89
CA ASP A 204 5.91 -2.49 7.03
C ASP A 204 4.83 -1.42 6.80
N ARG A 205 4.75 -0.85 5.58
CA ARG A 205 3.68 0.10 5.23
C ARG A 205 2.30 -0.54 5.29
N THR A 206 2.16 -1.77 4.81
CA THR A 206 0.88 -2.50 4.86
C THR A 206 0.47 -2.83 6.29
N ALA A 207 1.40 -3.33 7.11
CA ALA A 207 1.17 -3.61 8.52
C ALA A 207 0.80 -2.33 9.29
N ALA A 208 1.53 -1.23 9.07
CA ALA A 208 1.21 0.05 9.69
C ALA A 208 -0.17 0.58 9.27
N ARG A 209 -0.61 0.33 8.03
CA ARG A 209 -1.96 0.69 7.57
C ARG A 209 -3.02 -0.15 8.27
N GLN A 210 -2.82 -1.45 8.37
CA GLN A 210 -3.73 -2.37 9.07
C GLN A 210 -3.86 -1.99 10.55
N HIS A 211 -2.72 -1.80 11.23
CA HIS A 211 -2.69 -1.39 12.63
C HIS A 211 -3.43 -0.05 12.88
N ARG A 212 -3.28 0.94 11.98
CA ARG A 212 -4.06 2.20 12.09
C ARG A 212 -5.57 1.98 11.95
N VAL A 213 -5.99 1.10 11.06
CA VAL A 213 -7.42 0.77 10.88
C VAL A 213 -7.94 0.07 12.13
N GLU A 214 -7.23 -0.96 12.61
CA GLU A 214 -7.57 -1.69 13.84
C GLU A 214 -7.66 -0.76 15.05
N GLN A 215 -6.68 0.15 15.22
CA GLN A 215 -6.72 1.14 16.30
C GLN A 215 -7.94 2.07 16.19
N GLN A 216 -8.29 2.52 14.99
CA GLN A 216 -9.49 3.35 14.78
C GLN A 216 -10.77 2.57 15.09
N GLU A 217 -10.86 1.32 14.70
CA GLU A 217 -11.99 0.46 15.00
C GLU A 217 -12.13 0.19 16.50
N GLN A 218 -11.02 -0.12 17.18
CA GLN A 218 -10.98 -0.27 18.63
C GLN A 218 -11.38 1.04 19.35
N ALA A 219 -10.89 2.20 18.89
CA ALA A 219 -11.28 3.49 19.45
C ALA A 219 -12.78 3.77 19.27
N ARG A 220 -13.34 3.49 18.08
CA ARG A 220 -14.79 3.60 17.81
C ARG A 220 -15.60 2.64 18.68
N ALA A 221 -15.14 1.41 18.87
CA ALA A 221 -15.80 0.42 19.73
C ALA A 221 -15.82 0.89 21.19
N ARG A 222 -14.67 1.38 21.71
CA ARG A 222 -14.58 1.98 23.05
C ARG A 222 -15.48 3.20 23.21
N GLN A 223 -15.56 4.06 22.21
CA GLN A 223 -16.46 5.22 22.26
C GLN A 223 -17.93 4.78 22.30
N ARG A 224 -18.32 3.77 21.51
CA ARG A 224 -19.68 3.20 21.52
C ARG A 224 -20.03 2.60 22.88
N SER A 225 -19.10 1.88 23.52
CA SER A 225 -19.35 1.26 24.83
C SER A 225 -19.41 2.29 25.96
N LEU A 226 -18.63 3.38 25.89
CA LEU A 226 -18.62 4.43 26.91
C LEU A 226 -19.76 5.45 26.77
N ARG A 227 -20.30 5.66 25.56
CA ARG A 227 -21.36 6.63 25.29
C ARG A 227 -22.56 6.55 26.26
N PRO A 228 -23.17 5.38 26.55
CA PRO A 228 -24.26 5.31 27.51
C PRO A 228 -23.83 5.66 28.94
N VAL A 229 -22.61 5.25 29.35
CA VAL A 229 -22.07 5.57 30.68
C VAL A 229 -21.83 7.06 30.82
N LEU A 230 -21.19 7.69 29.84
CA LEU A 230 -20.93 9.14 29.83
C LEU A 230 -22.25 9.94 29.87
N SER A 231 -23.27 9.51 29.14
CA SER A 231 -24.59 10.17 29.18
C SER A 231 -25.26 10.10 30.56
N LYS A 232 -25.05 9.00 31.31
CA LYS A 232 -25.54 8.85 32.69
C LYS A 232 -24.75 9.73 33.65
N VAL A 233 -23.43 9.79 33.50
CA VAL A 233 -22.56 10.66 34.29
C VAL A 233 -22.95 12.12 34.08
N ASP A 234 -23.14 12.57 32.84
CA ASP A 234 -23.58 13.93 32.52
C ASP A 234 -24.92 14.27 33.16
N ARG A 235 -25.90 13.35 33.09
CA ARG A 235 -27.21 13.54 33.72
C ARG A 235 -27.08 13.66 35.24
N ALA A 236 -26.26 12.81 35.86
CA ALA A 236 -26.00 12.85 37.29
C ALA A 236 -25.29 14.16 37.71
N THR A 237 -24.31 14.62 36.94
CA THR A 237 -23.59 15.88 37.19
C THR A 237 -24.54 17.08 37.12
N ARG A 238 -25.42 17.13 36.09
CA ARG A 238 -26.45 18.18 35.98
C ARG A 238 -27.43 18.13 37.14
N ALA A 239 -27.87 16.94 37.56
CA ALA A 239 -28.76 16.78 38.70
C ALA A 239 -28.13 17.33 39.99
N ARG A 240 -26.84 17.09 40.23
CA ARG A 240 -26.11 17.66 41.38
C ARG A 240 -26.03 19.19 41.34
N HIS A 241 -25.85 19.78 40.16
CA HIS A 241 -25.80 21.23 40.00
C HIS A 241 -27.16 21.90 40.19
N ASN A 242 -28.25 21.18 39.92
CA ASN A 242 -29.62 21.67 40.07
C ASN A 242 -30.24 21.35 41.44
N ILE A 243 -29.47 20.83 42.41
CA ILE A 243 -29.96 20.68 43.78
C ILE A 243 -30.20 22.11 44.30
N PRO A 244 -31.45 22.49 44.62
CA PRO A 244 -31.72 23.79 45.20
C PRO A 244 -30.86 23.94 46.44
N ARG A 245 -30.03 24.98 46.45
CA ARG A 245 -29.31 25.36 47.66
C ARG A 245 -30.40 25.62 48.69
N PRO A 246 -30.43 24.91 49.84
CA PRO A 246 -31.46 25.15 50.83
C PRO A 246 -31.46 26.66 51.10
N GLU A 247 -32.63 27.29 50.96
CA GLU A 247 -32.81 28.66 51.38
C GLU A 247 -32.21 28.76 52.77
N ALA A 248 -31.31 29.73 52.96
CA ALA A 248 -30.65 29.92 54.23
C ALA A 248 -31.75 30.05 55.27
N ARG A 249 -32.01 28.95 55.99
CA ARG A 249 -32.83 28.95 57.19
C ARG A 249 -32.03 29.81 58.14
N SER A 250 -32.40 31.08 58.20
CA SER A 250 -31.87 32.00 59.18
C SER A 250 -32.06 31.34 60.54
N THR A 251 -30.98 31.38 61.32
CA THR A 251 -30.88 31.08 62.76
C THR A 251 -31.00 29.61 63.18
N SER A 252 -29.84 28.95 63.37
CA SER A 252 -29.43 28.25 64.62
C SER A 252 -28.42 27.09 64.43
N LEU A 253 -28.21 26.60 63.21
CA LEU A 253 -27.35 25.41 62.98
C LEU A 253 -25.84 25.66 63.16
N VAL A 254 -25.40 26.92 63.08
CA VAL A 254 -23.99 27.28 63.39
C VAL A 254 -23.73 27.13 64.89
N ASP A 255 -24.70 27.47 65.73
CA ASP A 255 -24.60 27.24 67.19
C ASP A 255 -24.60 25.75 67.52
N GLU A 256 -25.41 24.93 66.84
CA GLU A 256 -25.47 23.49 67.10
C GLU A 256 -24.19 22.76 66.67
N HIS A 257 -23.61 23.15 65.53
CA HIS A 257 -22.35 22.57 65.06
C HIS A 257 -21.14 23.05 65.87
N GLU A 258 -21.19 24.24 66.47
CA GLU A 258 -20.16 24.74 67.38
C GLU A 258 -20.30 24.13 68.80
N LEU A 259 -21.52 23.84 69.25
CA LEU A 259 -21.80 23.04 70.44
C LEU A 259 -21.29 21.60 70.30
N ILE A 260 -21.51 20.95 69.16
CA ILE A 260 -20.98 19.60 68.89
C ILE A 260 -19.44 19.64 68.82
N ARG A 261 -18.84 20.67 68.23
CA ARG A 261 -17.37 20.81 68.18
C ARG A 261 -16.75 21.05 69.56
N ARG A 262 -17.42 21.80 70.45
CA ARG A 262 -16.99 21.99 71.84
C ARG A 262 -17.24 20.75 72.71
N ALA A 263 -18.31 19.99 72.47
CA ALA A 263 -18.57 18.73 73.17
C ALA A 263 -17.64 17.59 72.70
N ALA A 264 -17.18 17.63 71.45
CA ALA A 264 -16.28 16.65 70.85
C ALA A 264 -14.79 17.07 70.88
N SER A 265 -14.40 18.08 71.66
CA SER A 265 -12.99 18.32 71.97
C SER A 265 -12.52 17.28 72.98
N TRP A 266 -12.25 16.07 72.49
CA TRP A 266 -11.51 15.06 73.25
C TRP A 266 -10.12 15.65 73.55
N PRO A 267 -9.63 15.61 74.80
CA PRO A 267 -8.27 16.03 75.09
C PRO A 267 -7.30 15.23 74.20
N ALA A 268 -6.31 15.93 73.65
CA ALA A 268 -5.34 15.37 72.72
C ALA A 268 -4.78 14.03 73.24
N PRO A 269 -4.68 12.98 72.39
CA PRO A 269 -4.07 11.73 72.81
C PRO A 269 -2.61 12.00 73.18
N THR A 270 -2.29 11.92 74.47
CA THR A 270 -0.91 11.86 74.94
C THR A 270 -0.25 10.62 74.34
N HIS A 271 0.95 10.80 73.80
CA HIS A 271 1.80 9.78 73.20
C HIS A 271 1.74 8.41 73.91
N GLY A 272 1.41 7.36 73.15
CA GLY A 272 1.60 5.96 73.60
C GLY A 272 0.54 4.99 73.10
N GLY A 273 0.56 4.64 71.81
CA GLY A 273 -0.21 3.51 71.27
C GLY A 273 0.69 2.27 71.09
N PRO A 274 0.22 1.04 71.40
CA PRO A 274 1.07 -0.15 71.49
C PRO A 274 1.49 -0.66 70.10
N GLY A 275 2.77 -1.09 69.99
CA GLY A 275 3.32 -1.72 68.80
C GLY A 275 2.62 -3.04 68.46
N LEU A 276 2.09 -3.15 67.24
CA LEU A 276 1.52 -4.39 66.73
C LEU A 276 2.65 -5.35 66.28
N PRO A 277 2.62 -6.63 66.67
CA PRO A 277 3.64 -7.60 66.27
C PRO A 277 3.46 -8.04 64.82
N LEU A 278 4.52 -7.87 64.02
CA LEU A 278 4.65 -8.43 62.68
C LEU A 278 4.80 -9.95 62.76
N LYS A 279 3.92 -10.70 62.07
CA LYS A 279 4.07 -12.15 61.89
C LYS A 279 5.15 -12.44 60.83
N PRO A 280 6.13 -13.32 61.11
CA PRO A 280 7.11 -13.72 60.11
C PRO A 280 6.49 -14.67 59.08
N LEU A 281 6.80 -14.44 57.80
CA LEU A 281 6.54 -15.36 56.70
C LEU A 281 7.59 -16.47 56.75
N HIS A 282 7.16 -17.71 56.99
CA HIS A 282 8.00 -18.88 56.79
C HIS A 282 8.09 -19.21 55.30
N ILE A 283 9.33 -19.36 54.84
CA ILE A 283 9.76 -20.01 53.60
C ILE A 283 9.91 -21.50 53.90
#